data_AF-A0A6L9ZLR1-F1
#
_entry.id   AF-A0A6L9ZLR1-F1
#
_cell.length_a   1.000
_cell.length_b   1.000
_cell.length_c   1.000
_cell.angle_alpha   90.00
_cell.angle_beta   90.00
_cell.angle_gamma   90.00
#
_symmetry.space_group_name_H-M   'P 1'
#
loop_
_entity.id
_entity.type
_entity.pdbx_description
1 polymer ?
#
loop_
_entity_poly.entity_id
_entity_poly.type
_entity_poly.pdbx_seq_one_letter_code
_entity_poly.pdbx_strand_id
1 'polypeptide(L)'
;MKHNVWTIGFLTGLILSLSNIDRAVTVQSKSVDNLAQSQDIARSAKLTASQLERLVSIDKKKIELGEKSKKGIDEFKVILPTFIPPGFNVDDLEIIDNNSELSYRLVYRNSNNSCFYLIKTTNLKPRQSPDYGINVWEVVEVDSPILGKVYLDYYQSGVISSQPCIRLRTSENIEFESPVWAKKCKVISMQEAVKIIESLQYLSP
;
A
#
# COMPACT_ATOMS: atom_id res chain seq x y z
N MET A 1 -71.26 33.87 30.57
CA MET A 1 -70.65 33.50 29.26
C MET A 1 -69.18 33.90 29.34
N LYS A 2 -68.26 32.94 29.55
CA LYS A 2 -67.42 32.28 28.50
C LYS A 2 -66.50 33.30 27.79
N HIS A 3 -65.18 33.22 27.70
CA HIS A 3 -64.10 32.33 28.15
C HIS A 3 -62.77 33.11 27.99
N ASN A 4 -61.73 32.70 28.73
CA ASN A 4 -60.30 33.01 28.56
C ASN A 4 -59.81 32.94 27.09
N VAL A 5 -58.76 33.69 26.73
CA VAL A 5 -57.52 33.14 26.10
C VAL A 5 -56.33 34.05 26.42
N TRP A 6 -55.28 33.40 26.91
CA TRP A 6 -53.90 33.88 27.13
C TRP A 6 -53.08 33.44 25.92
N THR A 7 -52.25 34.31 25.32
CA THR A 7 -51.24 33.84 24.36
C THR A 7 -49.97 34.67 24.47
N ILE A 8 -48.98 34.06 25.13
CA ILE A 8 -47.57 34.43 25.07
C ILE A 8 -47.01 33.75 23.81
N GLY A 9 -46.62 34.54 22.82
CA GLY A 9 -45.91 34.07 21.63
C GLY A 9 -44.41 33.98 21.90
N PHE A 10 -43.93 32.78 22.23
CA PHE A 10 -42.52 32.42 22.15
C PHE A 10 -42.03 32.58 20.70
N LEU A 11 -41.00 33.40 20.49
CA LEU A 11 -40.25 33.47 19.24
C LEU A 11 -38.75 33.37 19.57
N THR A 12 -38.37 32.21 20.09
CA THR A 12 -36.98 31.77 20.17
C THR A 12 -36.86 30.43 19.47
N GLY A 13 -36.08 30.40 18.40
CA GLY A 13 -35.59 29.16 17.82
C GLY A 13 -35.84 29.02 16.34
N LEU A 14 -34.94 29.58 15.52
CA LEU A 14 -34.31 28.84 14.41
C LEU A 14 -33.09 29.60 13.88
N ILE A 15 -32.04 29.71 14.67
CA ILE A 15 -30.69 29.95 14.14
C ILE A 15 -29.79 28.89 14.75
N LEU A 16 -30.00 27.64 14.37
CA LEU A 16 -29.05 26.58 14.59
C LEU A 16 -28.89 25.83 13.28
N SER A 17 -27.63 25.73 12.87
CA SER A 17 -27.10 24.65 12.05
C SER A 17 -27.11 24.80 10.51
N LEU A 18 -26.55 25.89 9.99
CA LEU A 18 -25.86 25.81 8.69
C LEU A 18 -24.47 25.16 8.84
N SER A 19 -23.81 25.32 9.99
CA SER A 19 -22.46 24.79 10.23
C SER A 19 -22.35 23.26 10.32
N ASN A 20 -23.40 22.53 10.72
CA ASN A 20 -23.35 21.06 10.75
C ASN A 20 -23.66 20.43 9.39
N ILE A 21 -24.39 21.13 8.51
CA ILE A 21 -24.71 20.63 7.17
C ILE A 21 -23.45 20.65 6.31
N ASP A 22 -22.70 21.77 6.32
CA ASP A 22 -21.43 21.88 5.60
C ASP A 22 -20.42 20.81 6.06
N ARG A 23 -20.38 20.51 7.37
CA ARG A 23 -19.48 19.49 7.92
C ARG A 23 -19.89 18.07 7.52
N ALA A 24 -21.18 17.75 7.55
CA ALA A 24 -21.68 16.43 7.14
C ALA A 24 -21.50 16.20 5.62
N VAL A 25 -21.80 17.21 4.80
CA VAL A 25 -21.62 17.16 3.34
C VAL A 25 -20.13 17.06 2.96
N THR A 26 -19.26 17.77 3.66
CA THR A 26 -17.80 17.70 3.43
C THR A 26 -17.22 16.35 3.85
N VAL A 27 -17.68 15.76 4.95
CA VAL A 27 -17.24 14.41 5.39
C VAL A 27 -17.73 13.34 4.41
N GLN A 28 -18.95 13.46 3.91
CA GLN A 28 -19.52 12.50 2.96
C GLN A 28 -18.81 12.57 1.59
N SER A 29 -18.53 13.77 1.06
CA SER A 29 -17.78 13.94 -0.20
C SER A 29 -16.37 13.33 -0.13
N LYS A 30 -15.58 13.64 0.90
CA LYS A 30 -14.24 13.04 1.09
C LYS A 30 -14.24 11.52 1.21
N SER A 31 -15.27 10.95 1.85
CA SER A 31 -15.37 9.50 1.99
C SER A 31 -15.69 8.78 0.67
N VAL A 32 -16.46 9.43 -0.21
CA VAL A 32 -16.82 8.92 -1.53
C VAL A 32 -15.64 9.05 -2.50
N ASP A 33 -14.94 10.18 -2.46
CA ASP A 33 -13.77 10.44 -3.32
C ASP A 33 -12.63 9.45 -3.02
N ASN A 34 -12.38 9.17 -1.74
CA ASN A 34 -11.36 8.20 -1.32
C ASN A 34 -11.69 6.79 -1.80
N LEU A 35 -12.96 6.37 -1.78
CA LEU A 35 -13.36 5.04 -2.24
C LEU A 35 -13.18 4.90 -3.76
N ALA A 36 -13.57 5.91 -4.53
CA ALA A 36 -13.38 5.92 -5.97
C ALA A 36 -11.89 5.84 -6.34
N GLN A 37 -11.04 6.58 -5.63
CA GLN A 37 -9.59 6.55 -5.84
C GLN A 37 -8.98 5.19 -5.49
N SER A 38 -9.38 4.57 -4.37
CA SER A 38 -8.94 3.22 -4.02
C SER A 38 -9.32 2.19 -5.07
N GLN A 39 -10.50 2.31 -5.69
CA GLN A 39 -10.93 1.43 -6.78
C GLN A 39 -10.07 1.62 -8.05
N ASP A 40 -9.69 2.85 -8.38
CA ASP A 40 -8.84 3.14 -9.54
C ASP A 40 -7.40 2.64 -9.33
N ILE A 41 -6.86 2.79 -8.12
CA ILE A 41 -5.56 2.22 -7.74
C ILE A 41 -5.60 0.69 -7.82
N ALA A 42 -6.65 0.07 -7.29
CA ALA A 42 -6.83 -1.37 -7.32
C ALA A 42 -6.95 -1.93 -8.75
N ARG A 43 -7.69 -1.23 -9.61
CA ARG A 43 -7.83 -1.59 -11.04
C ARG A 43 -6.48 -1.52 -11.74
N SER A 44 -5.71 -0.47 -11.47
CA SER A 44 -4.37 -0.27 -12.04
C SER A 44 -3.39 -1.36 -11.57
N ALA A 45 -3.49 -1.76 -10.29
CA ALA A 45 -2.78 -2.88 -9.69
C ALA A 45 -3.32 -4.26 -10.12
N LYS A 46 -4.31 -4.32 -11.03
CA LYS A 46 -4.94 -5.56 -11.53
C LYS A 46 -5.50 -6.47 -10.43
N LEU A 47 -5.99 -5.88 -9.34
CA LEU A 47 -6.68 -6.60 -8.29
C LEU A 47 -8.09 -6.97 -8.72
N THR A 48 -8.53 -8.17 -8.33
CA THR A 48 -9.95 -8.53 -8.33
C THR A 48 -10.69 -7.82 -7.17
N ALA A 49 -12.02 -7.73 -7.25
CA ALA A 49 -12.83 -7.16 -6.18
C ALA A 49 -12.58 -7.83 -4.81
N SER A 50 -12.50 -9.18 -4.78
CA SER A 50 -12.23 -9.93 -3.56
C SER A 50 -10.82 -9.64 -2.99
N GLN A 51 -9.81 -9.48 -3.84
CA GLN A 51 -8.46 -9.09 -3.40
C GLN A 51 -8.43 -7.67 -2.84
N LEU A 52 -9.17 -6.75 -3.48
CA LEU A 52 -9.32 -5.38 -2.99
C LEU A 52 -9.97 -5.35 -1.60
N GLU A 53 -11.10 -6.04 -1.42
CA GLU A 53 -11.80 -6.09 -0.12
C GLU A 53 -10.87 -6.58 1.00
N ARG A 54 -10.10 -7.62 0.73
CA ARG A 54 -9.11 -8.16 1.67
C ARG A 54 -8.03 -7.13 2.02
N LEU A 55 -7.51 -6.39 1.05
CA LEU A 55 -6.50 -5.36 1.30
C LEU A 55 -7.07 -4.12 2.02
N VAL A 56 -8.30 -3.71 1.69
CA VAL A 56 -8.99 -2.63 2.40
C VAL A 56 -9.19 -2.98 3.88
N SER A 57 -9.44 -4.25 4.21
CA SER A 57 -9.65 -4.66 5.61
C SER A 57 -8.43 -4.49 6.53
N ILE A 58 -7.23 -4.43 5.94
CA ILE A 58 -5.97 -4.21 6.69
C ILE A 58 -5.44 -2.78 6.52
N ASP A 59 -5.94 -2.04 5.54
CA ASP A 59 -5.56 -0.64 5.32
C ASP A 59 -6.10 0.25 6.45
N LYS A 60 -5.26 1.17 6.92
CA LYS A 60 -5.49 2.04 8.09
C LYS A 60 -5.73 1.29 9.40
N LYS A 61 -5.43 -0.02 9.46
CA LYS A 61 -5.48 -0.77 10.72
C LYS A 61 -4.44 -0.21 11.69
N LYS A 62 -4.86 0.05 12.93
CA LYS A 62 -3.97 0.56 13.98
C LYS A 62 -2.93 -0.48 14.37
N ILE A 63 -1.67 -0.07 14.41
CA ILE A 63 -0.52 -0.86 14.83
C ILE A 63 0.05 -0.24 16.09
N GLU A 64 0.27 -1.05 17.12
CA GLU A 64 1.02 -0.62 18.31
C GLU A 64 2.52 -0.73 18.05
N LEU A 65 3.25 0.37 18.19
CA LEU A 65 4.71 0.36 18.11
C LEU A 65 5.31 0.04 19.50
N GLY A 66 6.00 -1.10 19.62
CA GLY A 66 6.84 -1.47 20.78
C GLY A 66 8.17 -2.06 20.29
N GLU A 67 9.34 -1.88 20.91
CA GLU A 67 9.77 -1.25 22.16
C GLU A 67 11.04 -0.43 21.89
N LYS A 68 11.20 0.73 22.56
CA LYS A 68 12.45 1.36 23.06
C LYS A 68 12.50 2.90 23.03
N SER A 69 11.59 3.61 22.36
CA SER A 69 11.67 5.08 22.43
C SER A 69 10.40 5.89 22.16
N LYS A 70 9.33 5.34 21.58
CA LYS A 70 8.01 6.02 21.51
C LYS A 70 6.88 4.99 21.51
N LYS A 71 6.08 4.94 22.58
CA LYS A 71 4.74 4.33 22.50
C LYS A 71 3.92 5.20 21.56
N GLY A 72 3.50 4.63 20.44
CA GLY A 72 2.70 5.30 19.43
C GLY A 72 1.76 4.30 18.78
N ILE A 73 0.60 4.81 18.35
CA ILE A 73 -0.28 4.10 17.43
C ILE A 73 0.06 4.63 16.05
N ASP A 74 0.47 3.74 15.16
CA ASP A 74 0.60 4.04 13.73
C ASP A 74 -0.51 3.34 12.95
N GLU A 75 -0.67 3.68 11.68
CA GLU A 75 -1.64 3.05 10.78
C GLU A 75 -0.92 2.24 9.72
N PHE A 76 -1.36 1.00 9.51
CA PHE A 76 -0.88 0.19 8.41
C PHE A 76 -1.38 0.77 7.10
N LYS A 77 -0.48 1.17 6.21
CA LYS A 77 -0.85 1.69 4.90
C LYS A 77 -0.52 0.68 3.82
N VAL A 78 -1.53 0.23 3.09
CA VAL A 78 -1.34 -0.64 1.94
C VAL A 78 -0.77 0.18 0.79
N ILE A 79 0.27 -0.37 0.16
CA ILE A 79 0.99 0.24 -0.97
C ILE A 79 0.82 -0.64 -2.20
N LEU A 80 0.40 -0.07 -3.31
CA LEU A 80 0.20 -0.81 -4.56
C LEU A 80 0.91 -0.12 -5.73
N PRO A 81 1.47 -0.89 -6.67
CA PRO A 81 1.94 -0.33 -7.94
C PRO A 81 0.75 -0.03 -8.85
N THR A 82 0.72 1.18 -9.40
CA THR A 82 -0.29 1.58 -10.39
C THR A 82 0.17 1.36 -11.84
N PHE A 83 1.44 1.04 -12.04
CA PHE A 83 1.96 0.50 -13.28
C PHE A 83 2.26 -1.00 -13.12
N ILE A 84 1.58 -1.82 -13.91
CA ILE A 84 1.87 -3.24 -14.05
C ILE A 84 2.30 -3.51 -15.49
N PRO A 85 3.48 -4.11 -15.74
CA PRO A 85 3.93 -4.37 -17.10
C PRO A 85 2.90 -5.21 -17.90
N PRO A 86 2.82 -5.01 -19.23
CA PRO A 86 1.90 -5.77 -20.08
C PRO A 86 2.02 -7.28 -19.89
N GLY A 87 0.89 -7.99 -19.85
CA GLY A 87 0.84 -9.44 -19.69
C GLY A 87 1.02 -9.97 -18.26
N PHE A 88 1.40 -9.15 -17.28
CA PHE A 88 1.40 -9.56 -15.88
C PHE A 88 -0.01 -9.51 -15.27
N ASN A 89 -0.35 -10.47 -14.42
CA ASN A 89 -1.53 -10.45 -13.57
C ASN A 89 -1.13 -10.85 -12.14
N VAL A 90 -2.02 -10.59 -11.18
CA VAL A 90 -1.85 -11.09 -9.81
C VAL A 90 -1.92 -12.61 -9.84
N ASP A 91 -0.81 -13.26 -9.49
CA ASP A 91 -0.68 -14.71 -9.35
C ASP A 91 -1.08 -15.15 -7.93
N ASP A 92 -0.86 -14.28 -6.94
CA ASP A 92 -1.06 -14.63 -5.53
C ASP A 92 -1.24 -13.40 -4.64
N LEU A 93 -2.08 -13.53 -3.62
CA LEU A 93 -2.25 -12.55 -2.54
C LEU A 93 -2.36 -13.29 -1.20
N GLU A 94 -1.33 -13.11 -0.40
CA GLU A 94 -1.26 -13.57 0.99
C GLU A 94 -1.38 -12.37 1.92
N ILE A 95 -2.14 -12.53 3.00
CA ILE A 95 -2.29 -11.54 4.06
C ILE A 95 -2.10 -12.28 5.38
N ILE A 96 -1.22 -11.74 6.22
CA ILE A 96 -1.00 -12.18 7.59
C ILE A 96 -1.49 -11.05 8.48
N ASP A 97 -2.46 -11.36 9.34
CA ASP A 97 -2.99 -10.43 10.31
C ASP A 97 -3.15 -11.15 11.65
N ASN A 98 -2.14 -11.01 12.51
CA ASN A 98 -2.12 -11.60 13.85
C ASN A 98 -1.45 -10.66 14.86
N ASN A 99 -1.42 -11.06 16.14
CA ASN A 99 -0.91 -10.23 17.23
C ASN A 99 0.58 -9.84 17.09
N SER A 100 1.34 -10.59 16.31
CA SER A 100 2.78 -10.34 16.14
C SER A 100 3.10 -9.63 14.84
N GLU A 101 2.31 -9.84 13.78
CA GLU A 101 2.61 -9.35 12.44
C GLU A 101 1.35 -8.94 11.70
N LEU A 102 1.43 -7.78 11.04
CA LEU A 102 0.50 -7.39 10.00
C LEU A 102 1.27 -7.21 8.69
N SER A 103 0.93 -8.00 7.68
CA SER A 103 1.59 -7.98 6.39
C SER A 103 0.69 -8.43 5.24
N TYR A 104 1.09 -8.04 4.03
CA TYR A 104 0.62 -8.67 2.81
C TYR A 104 1.78 -8.94 1.86
N ARG A 105 1.58 -9.93 1.01
CA ARG A 105 2.47 -10.29 -0.09
C ARG A 105 1.66 -10.43 -1.36
N LEU A 106 2.03 -9.62 -2.35
CA LEU A 106 1.36 -9.58 -3.65
C LEU A 106 2.35 -10.04 -4.73
N VAL A 107 2.01 -11.11 -5.43
CA VAL A 107 2.86 -11.69 -6.48
C VAL A 107 2.23 -11.46 -7.84
N TYR A 108 3.04 -11.00 -8.79
CA TYR A 108 2.63 -10.83 -10.18
C TYR A 108 3.42 -11.76 -11.09
N ARG A 109 2.75 -12.38 -12.07
CA ARG A 109 3.37 -13.26 -13.05
C ARG A 109 2.77 -13.02 -14.44
N ASN A 110 3.59 -13.19 -15.48
CA ASN A 110 3.14 -13.19 -16.87
C ASN A 110 3.22 -14.59 -17.51
N SER A 111 2.70 -14.72 -18.73
CA SER A 111 2.70 -15.97 -19.51
C SER A 111 4.10 -16.50 -19.85
N ASN A 112 5.13 -15.64 -19.83
CA ASN A 112 6.52 -16.01 -20.08
C ASN A 112 7.23 -16.55 -18.83
N ASN A 113 6.48 -16.70 -17.72
CA ASN A 113 6.96 -17.04 -16.39
C ASN A 113 7.99 -16.05 -15.85
N SER A 114 7.90 -14.77 -16.20
CA SER A 114 8.57 -13.70 -15.45
C SER A 114 7.69 -13.29 -14.28
N CYS A 115 8.29 -12.97 -13.14
CA CYS A 115 7.51 -12.61 -11.96
C CYS A 115 8.24 -11.64 -11.02
N PHE A 116 7.48 -10.93 -10.21
CA PHE A 116 7.96 -10.07 -9.14
C PHE A 116 6.97 -10.09 -7.98
N TYR A 117 7.39 -9.60 -6.82
CA TYR A 117 6.48 -9.40 -5.70
C TYR A 117 6.68 -8.06 -5.03
N LEU A 118 5.65 -7.68 -4.28
CA LEU A 118 5.69 -6.60 -3.30
C LEU A 118 5.25 -7.16 -1.95
N ILE A 119 6.01 -6.89 -0.89
CA ILE A 119 5.65 -7.19 0.49
C ILE A 119 5.62 -5.89 1.27
N LYS A 120 4.61 -5.72 2.12
CA LYS A 120 4.62 -4.73 3.20
C LYS A 120 4.36 -5.50 4.50
N THR A 121 5.13 -5.21 5.54
CA THR A 121 4.88 -5.76 6.89
C THR A 121 5.16 -4.69 7.94
N THR A 122 4.77 -4.95 9.17
CA THR A 122 5.17 -4.17 10.35
C THR A 122 6.55 -4.56 10.87
N ASN A 123 7.04 -5.75 10.51
CA ASN A 123 8.22 -6.38 11.13
C ASN A 123 9.39 -6.64 10.17
N LEU A 124 9.40 -6.02 8.99
CA LEU A 124 10.56 -6.11 8.11
C LEU A 124 11.76 -5.48 8.81
N LYS A 125 12.87 -6.19 8.87
CA LYS A 125 14.15 -5.54 9.19
C LYS A 125 14.61 -4.84 7.90
N PRO A 126 14.87 -3.51 7.94
CA PRO A 126 15.40 -2.80 6.77
C PRO A 126 16.66 -3.52 6.26
N ARG A 127 16.66 -3.93 5.00
CA ARG A 127 17.83 -4.55 4.38
C ARG A 127 18.70 -3.44 3.80
N GLN A 128 19.68 -2.98 4.58
CA GLN A 128 20.51 -1.82 4.23
C GLN A 128 21.80 -2.16 3.47
N SER A 129 22.17 -3.44 3.35
CA SER A 129 23.44 -3.86 2.76
C SER A 129 23.28 -5.13 1.93
N PRO A 130 24.07 -5.32 0.85
CA PRO A 130 24.17 -6.62 0.22
C PRO A 130 24.59 -7.67 1.26
N ASP A 131 23.84 -8.77 1.30
CA ASP A 131 24.18 -9.96 2.08
C ASP A 131 25.54 -10.51 1.61
N TYR A 132 26.29 -11.15 2.49
CA TYR A 132 27.59 -11.73 2.16
C TYR A 132 27.46 -12.69 0.96
N GLY A 133 28.31 -12.54 -0.07
CA GLY A 133 28.26 -13.36 -1.29
C GLY A 133 27.30 -12.86 -2.38
N ILE A 134 26.79 -11.62 -2.27
CA ILE A 134 26.09 -10.94 -3.36
C ILE A 134 27.07 -10.13 -4.22
N ASN A 135 27.01 -10.34 -5.54
CA ASN A 135 27.69 -9.50 -6.52
C ASN A 135 26.66 -8.55 -7.15
N VAL A 136 26.75 -7.25 -6.81
CA VAL A 136 25.89 -6.19 -7.37
C VAL A 136 26.51 -5.70 -8.67
N TRP A 137 25.75 -5.80 -9.75
CA TRP A 137 26.19 -5.43 -11.10
C TRP A 137 25.76 -4.03 -11.50
N GLU A 138 24.57 -3.62 -11.05
CA GLU A 138 23.99 -2.31 -11.38
C GLU A 138 23.20 -1.79 -10.19
N VAL A 139 23.21 -0.49 -9.99
CA VAL A 139 22.37 0.21 -9.01
C VAL A 139 21.71 1.38 -9.73
N VAL A 140 20.39 1.45 -9.68
CA VAL A 140 19.60 2.51 -10.31
C VAL A 140 18.88 3.31 -9.23
N GLU A 141 19.06 4.62 -9.20
CA GLU A 141 18.26 5.52 -8.37
C GLU A 141 16.86 5.68 -8.98
N VAL A 142 15.82 5.64 -8.15
CA VAL A 142 14.42 5.72 -8.56
C VAL A 142 13.67 6.69 -7.65
N ASP A 143 12.88 7.58 -8.25
CA ASP A 143 12.01 8.52 -7.54
C ASP A 143 10.62 7.91 -7.34
N SER A 144 10.30 7.49 -6.11
CA SER A 144 8.98 6.98 -5.76
C SER A 144 8.12 8.06 -5.10
N PRO A 145 6.85 8.27 -5.52
CA PRO A 145 5.97 9.27 -4.91
C PRO A 145 5.74 9.10 -3.41
N ILE A 146 5.83 7.87 -2.90
CA ILE A 146 5.54 7.56 -1.49
C ILE A 146 6.77 7.15 -0.68
N LEU A 147 7.85 6.70 -1.34
CA LEU A 147 9.10 6.29 -0.67
C LEU A 147 10.21 7.35 -0.80
N GLY A 148 10.01 8.38 -1.63
CA GLY A 148 11.06 9.32 -2.00
C GLY A 148 12.12 8.68 -2.88
N LYS A 149 13.38 9.12 -2.73
CA LYS A 149 14.53 8.58 -3.45
C LYS A 149 14.94 7.23 -2.89
N VAL A 150 14.84 6.19 -3.70
CA VAL A 150 15.20 4.80 -3.37
C VAL A 150 16.13 4.22 -4.45
N TYR A 151 16.66 3.03 -4.21
CA TYR A 151 17.56 2.38 -5.17
C TYR A 151 17.08 0.98 -5.52
N LEU A 152 17.26 0.59 -6.78
CA LEU A 152 17.11 -0.78 -7.26
C LEU A 152 18.48 -1.38 -7.52
N ASP A 153 18.75 -2.52 -6.89
CA ASP A 153 19.97 -3.29 -7.10
C ASP A 153 19.71 -4.41 -8.10
N TYR A 154 20.52 -4.49 -9.16
CA TYR A 154 20.64 -5.69 -9.99
C TYR A 154 21.84 -6.51 -9.50
N TYR A 155 21.59 -7.74 -9.08
CA TYR A 155 22.64 -8.55 -8.45
C TYR A 155 22.47 -10.04 -8.74
N GLN A 156 23.52 -10.80 -8.44
CA GLN A 156 23.48 -12.26 -8.42
C GLN A 156 24.13 -12.74 -7.12
N SER A 157 23.51 -13.74 -6.47
CA SER A 157 24.07 -14.36 -5.27
C SER A 157 24.58 -15.76 -5.61
N GLY A 158 25.90 -15.93 -5.68
CA GLY A 158 26.49 -17.25 -5.94
C GLY A 158 26.16 -18.32 -4.89
N VAL A 159 25.63 -17.91 -3.73
CA VAL A 159 25.25 -18.78 -2.61
C VAL A 159 23.76 -19.16 -2.65
N ILE A 160 22.88 -18.21 -3.02
CA ILE A 160 21.42 -18.37 -2.91
C ILE A 160 20.78 -18.74 -4.25
N SER A 161 21.26 -18.16 -5.36
CA SER A 161 20.69 -18.37 -6.68
C SER A 161 21.66 -18.02 -7.80
N SER A 162 21.84 -18.94 -8.75
CA SER A 162 22.56 -18.66 -9.99
C SER A 162 21.79 -17.75 -10.95
N GLN A 163 20.56 -17.35 -10.63
CA GLN A 163 19.79 -16.41 -11.44
C GLN A 163 19.98 -14.97 -10.94
N PRO A 164 20.05 -13.99 -11.86
CA PRO A 164 20.09 -12.60 -11.48
C PRO A 164 18.76 -12.15 -10.86
N CYS A 165 18.83 -11.17 -9.98
CA CYS A 165 17.72 -10.64 -9.22
C CYS A 165 17.76 -9.10 -9.26
N ILE A 166 16.58 -8.48 -9.19
CA ILE A 166 16.38 -7.06 -8.95
C ILE A 166 15.72 -6.91 -7.59
N ARG A 167 16.24 -6.03 -6.73
CA ARG A 167 15.68 -5.78 -5.39
C ARG A 167 15.62 -4.30 -5.07
N LEU A 168 14.58 -3.90 -4.35
CA LEU A 168 14.45 -2.56 -3.77
C LEU A 168 15.26 -2.43 -2.47
N ARG A 169 16.08 -1.38 -2.40
CA ARG A 169 16.78 -0.93 -1.21
C ARG A 169 16.06 0.28 -0.63
N THR A 170 15.52 0.12 0.57
CA THR A 170 14.77 1.16 1.28
C THR A 170 14.89 0.98 2.80
N SER A 171 14.71 2.07 3.55
CA SER A 171 14.59 2.05 5.02
C SER A 171 13.17 1.69 5.48
N GLU A 172 12.20 1.74 4.56
CA GLU A 172 10.80 1.47 4.85
C GLU A 172 10.55 -0.03 4.97
N ASN A 173 9.49 -0.40 5.70
CA ASN A 173 9.07 -1.80 5.86
C ASN A 173 8.30 -2.32 4.64
N ILE A 174 8.90 -2.16 3.45
CA ILE A 174 8.41 -2.61 2.15
C ILE A 174 9.55 -3.32 1.42
N GLU A 175 9.22 -4.39 0.70
CA GLU A 175 10.17 -5.16 -0.08
C GLU A 175 9.62 -5.37 -1.49
N PHE A 176 10.49 -5.20 -2.47
CA PHE A 176 10.23 -5.56 -3.86
C PHE A 176 11.39 -6.42 -4.34
N GLU A 177 11.07 -7.55 -4.99
CA GLU A 177 12.07 -8.40 -5.60
C GLU A 177 11.53 -9.09 -6.86
N SER A 178 12.44 -9.32 -7.82
CA SER A 178 12.24 -10.16 -8.99
C SER A 178 13.52 -10.97 -9.26
N PRO A 179 13.46 -12.27 -9.57
CA PRO A 179 12.27 -13.12 -9.55
C PRO A 179 11.82 -13.44 -8.11
N VAL A 180 10.62 -14.00 -7.96
CA VAL A 180 10.20 -14.63 -6.71
C VAL A 180 10.98 -15.94 -6.52
N TRP A 181 11.90 -15.99 -5.56
CA TRP A 181 12.73 -17.18 -5.29
C TRP A 181 11.91 -18.48 -5.11
N ALA A 182 10.81 -18.43 -4.37
CA ALA A 182 9.97 -19.60 -4.10
C ALA A 182 9.26 -20.17 -5.35
N LYS A 183 9.15 -19.39 -6.44
CA LYS A 183 8.29 -19.69 -7.59
C LYS A 183 9.04 -19.99 -8.89
N LYS A 184 10.38 -20.15 -8.85
CA LYS A 184 11.25 -20.48 -10.00
C LYS A 184 10.82 -19.76 -11.29
N CYS A 185 10.79 -18.44 -11.23
CA CYS A 185 10.38 -17.60 -12.35
C CYS A 185 11.57 -16.79 -12.87
N LYS A 186 11.41 -16.15 -14.02
CA LYS A 186 12.41 -15.28 -14.63
C LYS A 186 12.35 -13.88 -14.02
N VAL A 187 13.52 -13.24 -13.96
CA VAL A 187 13.64 -11.83 -13.62
C VAL A 187 12.90 -10.96 -14.65
N ILE A 188 12.33 -9.84 -14.22
CA ILE A 188 11.83 -8.80 -15.11
C ILE A 188 12.99 -7.91 -15.60
N SER A 189 12.73 -7.01 -16.55
CA SER A 189 13.74 -6.02 -16.94
C SER A 189 13.91 -4.93 -15.88
N MET A 190 15.08 -4.30 -15.83
CA MET A 190 15.33 -3.16 -14.93
C MET A 190 14.37 -2.00 -15.23
N GLN A 191 14.06 -1.74 -16.51
CA GLN A 191 13.13 -0.68 -16.89
C GLN A 191 11.69 -0.95 -16.39
N GLU A 192 11.26 -2.21 -16.37
CA GLU A 192 9.97 -2.57 -15.76
C GLU A 192 9.99 -2.37 -14.25
N ALA A 193 11.06 -2.79 -13.58
CA ALA A 193 11.21 -2.61 -12.14
C ALA A 193 11.18 -1.14 -11.72
N VAL A 194 11.91 -0.27 -12.43
CA VAL A 194 11.91 1.19 -12.21
C VAL A 194 10.48 1.74 -12.28
N LYS A 195 9.76 1.46 -13.37
CA LYS A 195 8.38 1.95 -13.54
C LYS A 195 7.41 1.44 -12.48
N ILE A 196 7.60 0.20 -12.00
CA ILE A 196 6.80 -0.33 -10.89
C ILE A 196 7.02 0.51 -9.63
N ILE A 197 8.27 0.79 -9.27
CA ILE A 197 8.63 1.58 -8.08
C ILE A 197 8.20 3.05 -8.19
N GLU A 198 8.34 3.67 -9.37
CA GLU A 198 7.86 5.02 -9.66
C GLU A 198 6.32 5.14 -9.58
N SER A 199 5.61 4.02 -9.71
CA SER A 199 4.14 3.99 -9.72
C SER A 199 3.50 3.64 -8.38
N LEU A 200 4.29 3.45 -7.32
CA LEU A 200 3.77 3.05 -6.02
C LEU A 200 2.88 4.16 -5.42
N GLN A 201 1.69 3.77 -4.98
CA GLN A 201 0.70 4.65 -4.34
C GLN A 201 0.11 3.97 -3.11
N TYR A 202 -0.37 4.77 -2.15
CA TYR A 202 -1.19 4.26 -1.05
C TYR A 202 -2.57 3.87 -1.56
N LEU A 203 -3.10 2.72 -1.13
CA LEU A 203 -4.43 2.27 -1.52
C LEU A 203 -5.51 3.30 -1.14
N SER A 204 -5.40 3.88 0.05
CA SER A 204 -6.24 4.99 0.50
C SER A 204 -5.39 6.24 0.75
N PRO A 205 -5.25 7.12 -0.26
CA PRO A 205 -4.45 8.34 -0.15
C PRO A 205 -5.00 9.37 0.87
#